data_AF-J2P618-F1
#
_entry.id   AF-J2P618-F1
#
_cell.length_a   1.000
_cell.length_b   1.000
_cell.length_c   1.000
_cell.angle_alpha   90.00
_cell.angle_beta   90.00
_cell.angle_gamma   90.00
#
_symmetry.space_group_name_H-M   'P 1'
#
loop_
_entity.id
_entity.type
_entity.pdbx_description
1 polymer ?
#
loop_
_entity_poly.entity_id
_entity_poly.type
_entity_poly.pdbx_seq_one_letter_code
_entity_poly.pdbx_strand_id
1 'polypeptide(L)'
;MIAGLVLAAGLASSATSTSEDVKGLWRTPTDGGSLVRLAPCGDGICGRIVSSPRLRIAPDQKDVHNRDIALRGRALRDLTFMKIRSTGPGTWGDGWVYNPEDGGTYKGVMELKPDGTLRLTGCIVRPFCKTQIWRRAQAD
;
A
#
# COMPACT_ATOMS: atom_id res chain seq x y z
N MET A 1 30.34 14.56 -52.36
CA MET A 1 29.09 14.80 -51.62
C MET A 1 28.88 13.62 -50.69
N ILE A 2 29.34 13.68 -49.44
CA ILE A 2 29.15 12.58 -48.46
C ILE A 2 28.10 13.07 -47.48
N ALA A 3 26.88 12.53 -47.58
CA ALA A 3 25.77 12.86 -46.70
C ALA A 3 25.96 12.11 -45.36
N GLY A 4 26.33 12.84 -44.31
CA GLY A 4 26.49 12.31 -42.96
C GLY A 4 25.12 12.08 -42.30
N LEU A 5 24.83 10.83 -41.95
CA LEU A 5 23.65 10.43 -41.20
C LEU A 5 23.87 10.75 -39.71
N VAL A 6 23.18 11.75 -39.18
CA VAL A 6 23.23 12.12 -37.76
C VAL A 6 22.30 11.18 -36.98
N LEU A 7 22.89 10.30 -36.17
CA LEU A 7 22.16 9.39 -35.28
C LEU A 7 21.83 10.14 -33.98
N ALA A 8 20.58 10.60 -33.84
CA ALA A 8 20.09 11.23 -32.61
C ALA A 8 19.83 10.15 -31.55
N ALA A 9 20.75 10.02 -30.58
CA ALA A 9 20.56 9.18 -29.40
C ALA A 9 19.53 9.80 -28.45
N GLY A 10 18.33 9.22 -28.40
CA GLY A 10 17.29 9.61 -27.46
C GLY A 10 17.67 9.25 -26.03
N LEU A 11 17.77 10.26 -25.15
CA LEU A 11 17.91 10.10 -23.70
C LEU A 11 16.61 9.52 -23.14
N ALA A 12 16.61 8.22 -22.83
CA ALA A 12 15.54 7.59 -22.06
C ALA A 12 15.71 7.95 -20.57
N SER A 13 14.99 8.96 -20.10
CA SER A 13 14.87 9.23 -18.65
C SER A 13 14.19 8.06 -17.97
N SER A 14 14.97 7.25 -17.26
CA SER A 14 14.44 6.23 -16.37
C SER A 14 13.85 6.94 -15.14
N ALA A 15 12.53 7.12 -15.11
CA ALA A 15 11.83 7.64 -13.94
C ALA A 15 12.10 6.70 -12.76
N THR A 16 12.95 7.15 -11.84
CA THR A 16 13.28 6.40 -10.63
C THR A 16 12.14 6.61 -9.64
N SER A 17 11.31 5.59 -9.42
CA SER A 17 10.19 5.68 -8.49
C SER A 17 10.70 5.88 -7.06
N THR A 18 10.44 7.04 -6.48
CA THR A 18 10.92 7.42 -5.15
C THR A 18 9.91 7.11 -4.05
N SER A 19 10.33 7.19 -2.78
CA SER A 19 9.40 7.07 -1.64
C SER A 19 8.31 8.15 -1.62
N GLU A 20 8.51 9.28 -2.30
CA GLU A 20 7.48 10.32 -2.44
C GLU A 20 6.31 9.82 -3.26
N ASP A 21 6.58 9.03 -4.30
CA ASP A 21 5.55 8.60 -5.25
C ASP A 21 4.50 7.71 -4.58
N VAL A 22 4.86 6.95 -3.54
CA VAL A 22 3.92 6.04 -2.89
C VAL A 22 3.06 6.70 -1.81
N LYS A 23 3.41 7.91 -1.37
CA LYS A 23 2.65 8.63 -0.33
C LYS A 23 1.29 9.07 -0.87
N GLY A 24 0.35 9.24 0.05
CA GLY A 24 -0.98 9.78 -0.24
C GLY A 24 -2.10 8.77 -0.07
N LEU A 25 -3.25 9.05 -0.68
CA LEU A 25 -4.46 8.26 -0.54
C LEU A 25 -4.55 7.18 -1.62
N TRP A 26 -4.94 5.99 -1.19
CA TRP A 26 -5.10 4.82 -2.04
C TRP A 26 -6.44 4.16 -1.77
N ARG A 27 -7.09 3.72 -2.85
CA ARG A 27 -8.30 2.92 -2.81
C ARG A 27 -7.94 1.45 -2.94
N THR A 28 -8.32 0.65 -1.94
CA THR A 28 -8.18 -0.81 -1.97
C THR A 28 -9.32 -1.43 -2.78
N PRO A 29 -9.14 -2.61 -3.39
CA PRO A 29 -10.19 -3.27 -4.16
C PRO A 29 -11.20 -4.02 -3.27
N THR A 30 -10.88 -4.25 -1.99
CA THR A 30 -11.73 -5.03 -1.07
C THR A 30 -12.82 -4.20 -0.44
N ASP A 31 -13.83 -4.90 0.07
CA ASP A 31 -14.91 -4.39 0.91
C ASP A 31 -15.77 -3.29 0.28
N GLY A 32 -15.70 -3.09 -1.04
CA GLY A 32 -16.40 -2.02 -1.76
C GLY A 32 -15.60 -0.72 -1.90
N GLY A 33 -14.30 -0.72 -1.58
CA GLY A 33 -13.40 0.41 -1.80
C GLY A 33 -13.05 1.17 -0.53
N SER A 34 -12.19 0.58 0.30
CA SER A 34 -11.61 1.28 1.46
C SER A 34 -10.57 2.31 1.01
N LEU A 35 -10.48 3.41 1.74
CA LEU A 35 -9.46 4.45 1.57
C LEU A 35 -8.41 4.31 2.66
N VAL A 36 -7.16 4.23 2.23
CA VAL A 36 -6.00 4.15 3.12
C VAL A 36 -5.03 5.26 2.79
N ARG A 37 -4.34 5.79 3.81
CA ARG A 37 -3.29 6.78 3.64
C ARG A 37 -1.94 6.13 3.86
N LEU A 38 -1.05 6.29 2.89
CA LEU A 38 0.36 5.93 3.02
C LEU A 38 1.19 7.18 3.35
N ALA A 39 2.01 7.06 4.39
CA ALA A 39 2.89 8.13 4.84
C ALA A 39 4.18 7.56 5.47
N PRO A 40 5.29 8.33 5.51
CA PRO A 40 6.48 7.94 6.25
C PRO A 40 6.19 7.71 7.73
N CYS A 41 6.85 6.71 8.32
CA CYS A 41 6.84 6.44 9.75
C CYS A 41 8.14 5.77 10.19
N GLY A 42 8.94 6.48 11.00
CA GLY A 42 10.29 6.01 11.35
C GLY A 42 11.12 5.76 10.09
N ASP A 43 11.57 4.53 9.91
CA ASP A 43 12.41 4.04 8.81
C ASP A 43 11.64 3.42 7.63
N GLY A 44 10.31 3.56 7.60
CA GLY A 44 9.48 2.93 6.57
C GLY A 44 8.26 3.76 6.15
N ILE A 45 7.36 3.11 5.40
CA ILE A 45 6.04 3.61 5.04
C ILE A 45 5.00 2.89 5.89
N CYS A 46 4.12 3.66 6.52
CA CYS A 46 2.95 3.15 7.22
C CYS A 46 1.69 3.34 6.41
N GLY A 47 0.76 2.38 6.53
CA GLY A 47 -0.61 2.52 6.06
C GLY A 47 -1.58 2.75 7.22
N ARG A 48 -2.46 3.73 7.08
CA ARG A 48 -3.57 3.99 8.01
C ARG A 48 -4.91 3.90 7.32
N ILE A 49 -5.91 3.37 8.01
CA ILE A 49 -7.30 3.28 7.53
C ILE A 49 -7.95 4.66 7.67
N VAL A 50 -8.36 5.26 6.55
CA VAL A 50 -9.05 6.56 6.54
C VAL A 50 -10.56 6.36 6.51
N SER A 51 -11.03 5.45 5.65
CA SER A 51 -12.44 5.15 5.48
C SER A 51 -12.61 3.75 4.89
N SER A 52 -13.77 3.15 5.12
CA SER A 52 -14.23 1.91 4.49
C SER A 52 -15.76 1.97 4.38
N PRO A 53 -16.41 1.13 3.57
CA PRO A 53 -17.87 1.13 3.51
C PRO A 53 -18.52 0.88 4.88
N ARG A 54 -17.91 0.02 5.72
CA ARG A 54 -18.33 -0.19 7.11
C ARG A 54 -18.15 1.06 7.98
N LEU A 55 -17.02 1.75 7.86
CA LEU A 55 -16.75 2.99 8.61
C LEU A 55 -17.61 4.19 8.18
N ARG A 56 -18.21 4.15 6.99
CA ARG A 56 -19.19 5.17 6.55
C ARG A 56 -20.57 4.94 7.13
N ILE A 57 -20.94 3.68 7.37
CA ILE A 57 -22.21 3.32 8.03
C ILE A 57 -22.10 3.53 9.54
N ALA A 58 -20.99 3.09 10.13
CA ALA A 58 -20.72 3.18 11.57
C ALA A 58 -19.28 3.69 11.78
N PRO A 59 -19.07 4.99 12.09
CA PRO A 59 -17.74 5.59 12.15
C PRO A 59 -16.91 5.15 13.36
N ASP A 60 -17.52 4.52 14.36
CA ASP A 60 -16.94 4.07 15.62
C ASP A 60 -16.59 2.57 15.65
N GLN A 61 -16.65 1.90 14.48
CA GLN A 61 -16.32 0.47 14.36
C GLN A 61 -14.99 0.13 15.00
N LYS A 62 -15.02 -0.98 15.75
CA LYS A 62 -13.88 -1.52 16.49
C LYS A 62 -13.27 -2.72 15.78
N ASP A 63 -12.05 -3.06 16.14
CA ASP A 63 -11.28 -4.17 15.59
C ASP A 63 -11.73 -5.54 16.13
N VAL A 64 -13.03 -5.81 16.05
CA VAL A 64 -13.69 -6.94 16.74
C VAL A 64 -13.20 -8.32 16.29
N HIS A 65 -12.61 -8.43 15.10
CA HIS A 65 -12.09 -9.68 14.54
C HIS A 65 -10.62 -9.94 14.91
N ASN A 66 -9.97 -9.03 15.64
CA ASN A 66 -8.58 -9.21 16.04
C ASN A 66 -8.38 -10.55 16.78
N ARG A 67 -7.33 -11.28 16.42
CA ARG A 67 -6.99 -12.56 17.07
C ARG A 67 -6.56 -12.36 18.52
N ASP A 68 -5.96 -11.22 18.84
CA ASP A 68 -5.71 -10.80 20.21
C ASP A 68 -6.96 -10.08 20.76
N ILE A 69 -7.56 -10.68 21.80
CA ILE A 69 -8.77 -10.16 22.44
C ILE A 69 -8.52 -8.77 23.04
N ALA A 70 -7.32 -8.50 23.55
CA ALA A 70 -7.00 -7.20 24.16
C ALA A 70 -7.03 -6.05 23.15
N LEU A 71 -6.80 -6.34 21.87
CA LEU A 71 -6.81 -5.35 20.80
C LEU A 71 -8.20 -5.09 20.21
N ARG A 72 -9.21 -5.92 20.52
CA ARG A 72 -10.56 -5.81 19.90
C ARG A 72 -11.30 -4.52 20.22
N GLY A 73 -10.92 -3.82 21.28
CA GLY A 73 -11.53 -2.56 21.68
C GLY A 73 -11.02 -1.32 20.92
N ARG A 74 -9.96 -1.44 20.12
CA ARG A 74 -9.38 -0.29 19.39
C ARG A 74 -10.25 0.08 18.18
N ALA A 75 -10.26 1.36 17.83
CA ALA A 75 -10.97 1.85 16.65
C ALA A 75 -10.30 1.37 15.36
N LEU A 76 -11.10 1.08 14.33
CA LEU A 76 -10.60 0.81 12.98
C LEU A 76 -10.19 2.11 12.27
N ARG A 77 -10.87 3.22 12.52
CA ARG A 77 -10.48 4.53 12.01
C ARG A 77 -9.09 4.91 12.53
N ASP A 78 -8.24 5.39 11.61
CA ASP A 78 -6.84 5.77 11.85
C ASP A 78 -5.92 4.63 12.32
N LEU A 79 -6.43 3.39 12.36
CA LEU A 79 -5.62 2.23 12.70
C LEU A 79 -4.45 2.10 11.72
N THR A 80 -3.24 2.04 12.27
CA THR A 80 -2.05 1.69 11.48
C THR A 80 -2.08 0.18 11.23
N PHE A 81 -2.31 -0.21 9.99
CA PHE A 81 -2.45 -1.62 9.60
C PHE A 81 -1.23 -2.13 8.84
N MET A 82 -0.26 -1.28 8.52
CA MET A 82 0.93 -1.72 7.79
C MET A 82 2.13 -0.87 8.19
N LYS A 83 3.31 -1.49 8.26
CA LYS A 83 4.62 -0.84 8.21
C LYS A 83 5.56 -1.70 7.36
N ILE A 84 6.14 -1.11 6.32
CA ILE A 84 7.10 -1.76 5.41
C ILE A 84 8.24 -0.81 5.05
N ARG A 85 9.43 -1.36 4.81
CA ARG A 85 10.68 -0.62 4.58
C ARG A 85 11.07 -0.69 3.11
N SER A 86 11.78 0.32 2.61
CA SER A 86 12.25 0.28 1.22
C SER A 86 13.27 -0.83 1.04
N THR A 87 13.13 -1.62 -0.01
CA THR A 87 14.07 -2.69 -0.40
C THR A 87 14.77 -2.38 -1.73
N GLY A 88 14.44 -1.25 -2.35
CA GLY A 88 14.95 -0.81 -3.63
C GLY A 88 14.01 0.21 -4.27
N PRO A 89 14.35 0.74 -5.46
CA PRO A 89 13.50 1.67 -6.19
C PRO A 89 12.10 1.07 -6.43
N GLY A 90 11.05 1.81 -6.08
CA GLY A 90 9.65 1.39 -6.25
C GLY A 90 9.23 0.11 -5.50
N THR A 91 10.06 -0.42 -4.59
CA THR A 91 9.78 -1.66 -3.86
C THR A 91 9.97 -1.50 -2.35
N TRP A 92 9.05 -2.11 -1.61
CA TRP A 92 9.05 -2.13 -0.16
C TRP A 92 8.75 -3.54 0.34
N GLY A 93 9.35 -3.89 1.47
CA GLY A 93 9.23 -5.18 2.11
C GLY A 93 9.71 -5.13 3.55
N ASP A 94 10.12 -6.29 4.08
CA ASP A 94 10.71 -6.42 5.42
C ASP A 94 9.87 -5.73 6.52
N GLY A 95 8.59 -6.08 6.51
CA GLY A 95 7.58 -5.52 7.39
C GLY A 95 6.30 -6.34 7.36
N TRP A 96 5.20 -5.73 7.80
CA TRP A 96 3.96 -6.42 8.09
C TRP A 96 2.72 -5.69 7.58
N VAL A 97 1.66 -6.46 7.35
CA VAL A 97 0.32 -6.01 6.99
C VAL A 97 -0.68 -6.75 7.88
N TYR A 98 -1.50 -6.00 8.61
CA TYR A 98 -2.64 -6.47 9.38
C TYR A 98 -3.91 -6.39 8.51
N ASN A 99 -4.73 -7.43 8.55
CA ASN A 99 -6.06 -7.44 7.93
C ASN A 99 -7.15 -7.42 9.00
N PRO A 100 -7.88 -6.30 9.17
CA PRO A 100 -8.99 -6.21 10.13
C PRO A 100 -10.14 -7.17 9.86
N GLU A 101 -10.30 -7.67 8.64
CA GLU A 101 -11.42 -8.58 8.29
C GLU A 101 -11.20 -10.01 8.80
N ASP A 102 -9.94 -10.44 8.99
CA ASP A 102 -9.61 -11.79 9.48
C ASP A 102 -8.73 -11.80 10.75
N GLY A 103 -8.38 -10.62 11.26
CA GLY A 103 -7.56 -10.43 12.46
C GLY A 103 -6.11 -10.89 12.32
N GLY A 104 -5.66 -11.26 11.13
CA GLY A 104 -4.32 -11.78 10.87
C GLY A 104 -3.29 -10.70 10.56
N THR A 105 -2.04 -10.99 10.90
CA THR A 105 -0.88 -10.20 10.47
C THR A 105 0.00 -11.03 9.55
N TYR A 106 0.44 -10.44 8.46
CA TYR A 106 1.11 -11.10 7.35
C TYR A 106 2.40 -10.38 7.00
N LYS A 107 3.35 -11.09 6.38
CA LYS A 107 4.51 -10.42 5.77
C LYS A 107 4.03 -9.55 4.61
N GLY A 108 4.40 -8.27 4.65
CA GLY A 108 4.02 -7.27 3.64
C GLY A 108 5.10 -7.09 2.58
N VAL A 109 4.70 -7.14 1.31
CA VAL A 109 5.53 -6.73 0.17
C VAL A 109 4.72 -5.80 -0.70
N MET A 110 5.32 -4.70 -1.13
CA MET A 110 4.66 -3.68 -1.92
C MET A 110 5.53 -3.26 -3.10
N GLU A 111 4.90 -3.03 -4.25
CA GLU A 111 5.56 -2.62 -5.49
C GLU A 111 4.72 -1.54 -6.18
N LEU A 112 5.33 -0.40 -6.48
CA LEU A 112 4.73 0.64 -7.30
C LEU A 112 4.96 0.29 -8.77
N LYS A 113 3.88 0.04 -9.49
CA LYS A 113 3.91 -0.38 -10.89
C LYS A 113 4.08 0.85 -11.82
N PRO A 114 4.62 0.66 -13.04
CA PRO A 114 4.83 1.75 -13.99
C PRO A 114 3.56 2.51 -14.39
N ASP A 115 2.39 1.86 -14.31
CA ASP A 115 1.08 2.46 -14.58
C ASP A 115 0.52 3.29 -13.40
N GLY A 116 1.32 3.48 -12.35
CA GLY A 116 0.95 4.23 -11.15
C GLY A 116 0.07 3.46 -10.17
N THR A 117 -0.19 2.17 -10.41
CA THR A 117 -0.89 1.32 -9.44
C THR A 117 0.05 0.75 -8.40
N LEU A 118 -0.50 0.41 -7.22
CA LEU A 118 0.28 -0.14 -6.13
C LEU A 118 -0.13 -1.58 -5.88
N ARG A 119 0.82 -2.50 -6.05
CA ARG A 119 0.61 -3.91 -5.76
C ARG A 119 1.01 -4.18 -4.31
N LEU A 120 0.06 -4.59 -3.48
CA LEU A 120 0.32 -5.06 -2.12
C LEU A 120 0.10 -6.57 -2.04
N THR A 121 1.07 -7.30 -1.51
CA THR A 121 0.99 -8.73 -1.24
C THR A 121 1.17 -8.99 0.26
N GLY A 122 0.19 -9.68 0.86
CA GLY A 122 0.28 -10.22 2.21
C GLY A 122 0.47 -11.74 2.17
N CYS A 123 1.47 -12.26 2.87
CA CYS A 123 1.78 -13.70 2.90
C CYS A 123 1.85 -14.24 4.34
N ILE A 124 1.21 -15.40 4.59
CA ILE A 124 1.42 -16.18 5.83
C ILE A 124 2.75 -16.93 5.71
N VAL A 125 2.80 -17.82 4.72
CA VAL A 125 3.94 -18.65 4.33
C VAL A 125 3.76 -18.96 2.85
N ARG A 126 4.83 -18.96 2.05
CA ARG A 126 4.69 -19.34 0.64
C ARG A 126 4.21 -20.80 0.54
N PRO A 127 3.25 -21.12 -0.35
CA PRO A 127 2.64 -20.28 -1.41
C PRO A 127 1.34 -19.53 -0.99
N PHE A 128 0.94 -19.55 0.28
CA PHE A 128 -0.30 -18.92 0.77
C PHE A 128 -0.17 -17.40 0.93
N CYS A 129 -0.36 -16.70 -0.19
CA CYS A 129 -0.33 -15.24 -0.28
C CYS A 129 -1.62 -14.71 -0.91
N LYS A 130 -2.01 -13.50 -0.53
CA LYS A 130 -3.05 -12.72 -1.21
C LYS A 130 -2.44 -11.44 -1.76
N THR A 131 -2.84 -11.06 -2.97
CA THR A 131 -2.37 -9.85 -3.63
C THR A 131 -3.55 -8.94 -3.94
N GLN A 132 -3.35 -7.64 -3.76
CA GLN A 132 -4.28 -6.59 -4.13
C GLN A 132 -3.59 -5.56 -5.03
N ILE A 133 -4.35 -4.98 -5.94
CA ILE A 133 -3.91 -3.84 -6.76
C ILE A 133 -4.70 -2.63 -6.31
N TRP A 134 -4.02 -1.62 -5.79
CA TRP A 134 -4.61 -0.38 -5.32
C TRP A 134 -4.46 0.70 -6.38
N ARG A 135 -5.47 1.57 -6.42
CA ARG A 135 -5.51 2.75 -7.29
C ARG A 135 -5.33 3.99 -6.43
N ARG A 136 -4.67 5.03 -6.95
CA ARG A 136 -4.64 6.32 -6.27
C ARG A 136 -6.07 6.82 -6.07
N ALA A 137 -6.35 7.34 -4.89
CA ALA A 137 -7.57 8.09 -4.63
C ALA A 137 -7.25 9.59 -4.72
N GLN A 138 -8.20 10.37 -5.24
CA GLN A 138 -8.13 11.82 -5.11
C GLN A 138 -8.32 12.17 -3.62
N ALA A 139 -7.66 13.24 -3.15
CA ALA A 139 -8.09 13.86 -1.91
C ALA A 139 -9.43 14.54 -2.20
N ASP A 140 -10.48 14.16 -1.48
CA ASP A 140 -11.73 14.92 -1.47
C ASP A 140 -11.49 16.30 -0.84
#